data_AF-A0A8J2LY25-F1
#
_entry.id   AF-A0A8J2LY25-F1
#
_cell.length_a   1.000
_cell.length_b   1.000
_cell.length_c   1.000
_cell.angle_alpha   90.00
_cell.angle_beta   90.00
_cell.angle_gamma   90.00
#
_symmetry.space_group_name_H-M   'P 1'
#
loop_
_entity.id
_entity.type
_entity.pdbx_description
1 polymer ?
#
loop_
_entity_poly.entity_id
_entity_poly.type
_entity_poly.pdbx_seq_one_letter_code
_entity_poly.pdbx_strand_id
1 'polypeptide(L)'
;MCGPDRRFYCVNANWPGATHDARVLRNTFICQNFENGWRPFPNAVVLGDSGYGASNWLIPPILENPNSEDERRFNRSHKRTKNY
;
A
#
# COMPACT_ATOMS: atom_id res chain seq x y z
N MET A 1 1.09 2.98 7.75
CA MET A 1 -0.15 2.84 6.95
C MET A 1 -1.25 3.69 7.53
N CYS A 2 -1.93 4.44 6.67
CA CYS A 2 -3.06 5.28 7.03
C CYS A 2 -4.31 4.81 6.28
N GLY A 3 -5.46 4.83 6.95
CA GLY A 3 -6.76 4.54 6.38
C GLY A 3 -7.37 5.73 5.65
N PRO A 4 -8.44 5.49 4.86
CA PRO A 4 -9.19 6.55 4.19
C PRO A 4 -9.85 7.54 5.17
N ASP A 5 -10.02 7.14 6.43
CA ASP A 5 -10.55 7.93 7.55
C ASP A 5 -9.47 8.68 8.33
N ARG A 6 -8.24 8.75 7.80
CA ARG A 6 -7.05 9.35 8.43
C ARG A 6 -6.60 8.64 9.72
N ARG A 7 -7.06 7.41 9.98
CA ARG A 7 -6.56 6.62 11.11
C ARG A 7 -5.28 5.90 10.74
N PHE A 8 -4.30 5.95 11.64
CA PHE A 8 -3.08 5.16 11.48
C PHE A 8 -3.36 3.71 11.88
N TYR A 9 -3.26 2.79 10.93
CA TYR A 9 -3.34 1.35 11.22
C TYR A 9 -1.97 0.79 11.60
N CYS A 10 -0.89 1.37 11.11
CA CYS A 10 0.46 0.92 11.42
C CYS A 10 1.44 2.10 11.41
N VAL A 11 2.20 2.25 12.50
CA VAL A 11 3.33 3.16 12.64
C VAL A 11 4.51 2.33 13.10
N ASN A 12 5.64 2.38 12.39
CA ASN A 12 6.86 1.69 12.77
C ASN A 12 8.03 2.66 12.59
N ALA A 13 8.72 2.99 13.69
CA ALA A 13 9.88 3.89 13.73
C ALA A 13 11.18 3.17 14.13
N ASN A 14 11.15 1.84 14.26
CA ASN A 14 12.24 1.04 14.85
C ASN A 14 13.37 0.68 13.85
N TRP A 15 13.48 1.35 12.71
CA TRP A 15 14.47 1.04 11.67
C TRP A 15 15.46 2.19 11.48
N PRO A 16 16.74 2.04 11.89
CA PRO A 16 17.76 3.03 11.60
C PRO A 16 18.09 3.06 10.09
N GLY A 17 18.23 4.26 9.53
CA GLY A 17 18.82 4.61 8.22
C GLY A 17 18.67 3.65 7.03
N ALA A 18 17.89 4.06 6.03
CA ALA A 18 17.82 3.46 4.68
C ALA A 18 17.31 2.01 4.59
N THR A 19 16.35 1.62 5.45
CA THR A 19 15.59 0.39 5.23
C THR A 19 14.45 0.66 4.25
N HIS A 20 14.34 -0.12 3.17
CA HIS A 20 13.23 -0.01 2.22
C HIS A 20 11.88 -0.19 2.93
N ASP A 21 10.91 0.68 2.63
CA ASP A 21 9.58 0.64 3.27
C ASP A 21 8.89 -0.72 3.08
N ALA A 22 9.14 -1.41 1.97
CA ALA A 22 8.64 -2.77 1.73
C ALA A 22 9.16 -3.79 2.77
N ARG A 23 10.41 -3.65 3.23
CA ARG A 23 10.99 -4.49 4.26
C ARG A 23 10.44 -4.15 5.64
N VAL A 24 10.24 -2.85 5.91
CA VAL A 24 9.58 -2.40 7.14
C VAL A 24 8.17 -2.98 7.22
N LEU A 25 7.40 -2.90 6.12
CA LEU A 25 6.05 -3.44 6.05
C LEU A 25 6.03 -4.94 6.33
N ARG A 26 6.87 -5.73 5.65
CA ARG A 26 6.93 -7.19 5.85
C ARG A 26 7.20 -7.59 7.30
N ASN A 27 7.91 -6.74 8.04
CA ASN A 27 8.22 -6.95 9.46
C ASN A 27 7.18 -6.35 10.42
N THR A 28 5.98 -5.99 9.95
CA THR A 28 4.88 -5.53 10.80
C THR A 28 3.82 -6.60 10.97
N PHE A 29 3.18 -6.62 12.14
CA PHE A 29 2.02 -7.48 12.42
C PHE A 29 0.87 -7.26 11.42
N ILE A 30 0.77 -6.06 10.84
CA ILE A 30 -0.23 -5.73 9.82
C ILE A 30 -0.02 -6.57 8.56
N CYS A 31 1.21 -6.77 8.09
CA CYS A 31 1.48 -7.61 6.92
C CYS A 31 0.98 -9.05 7.16
N GLN A 32 1.31 -9.62 8.31
CA GLN A 32 0.85 -10.97 8.70
C GLN A 32 -0.67 -11.05 8.83
N ASN A 33 -1.31 -10.04 9.43
CA ASN A 33 -2.78 -9.99 9.54
C ASN A 33 -3.44 -9.96 8.16
N PHE A 34 -2.92 -9.15 7.24
CA PHE A 34 -3.45 -9.09 5.88
C PHE A 34 -3.21 -10.40 5.11
N GLU A 35 -2.07 -11.06 5.30
CA GLU A 35 -1.80 -12.39 4.74
C GLU A 35 -2.78 -13.45 5.30
N ASN A 36 -3.10 -13.38 6.58
CA ASN A 36 -4.08 -14.24 7.26
C ASN A 36 -5.55 -13.88 6.96
N GLY A 37 -5.81 -12.93 6.06
CA GLY A 37 -7.15 -12.57 5.63
C GLY A 37 -7.88 -11.53 6.49
N TRP A 38 -7.26 -11.03 7.56
CA TRP A 38 -7.83 -9.92 8.33
C TRP A 38 -7.84 -8.64 7.49
N ARG A 39 -8.94 -7.89 7.58
CA ARG A 39 -9.13 -6.61 6.88
C ARG A 39 -9.78 -5.59 7.81
N PRO A 40 -9.37 -4.31 7.79
CA PRO A 40 -10.00 -3.27 8.60
C PRO A 40 -11.44 -2.95 8.14
N PHE A 41 -11.78 -3.22 6.89
CA PHE A 41 -13.12 -3.12 6.31
C PHE A 41 -13.26 -4.11 5.13
N PRO A 42 -14.49 -4.46 4.70
CA PRO A 42 -14.70 -5.38 3.59
C PRO A 42 -13.93 -4.95 2.33
N ASN A 43 -13.23 -5.89 1.70
CA ASN A 43 -12.41 -5.66 0.49
C ASN A 43 -11.30 -4.60 0.64
N ALA A 44 -10.83 -4.33 1.87
CA ALA A 44 -9.72 -3.42 2.07
C ALA A 44 -8.46 -3.88 1.34
N VAL A 45 -7.85 -2.95 0.61
CA VAL A 45 -6.55 -3.14 -0.05
C VAL A 45 -5.63 -1.99 0.32
N VAL A 46 -4.34 -2.28 0.33
CA VAL A 46 -3.27 -1.32 0.60
C VAL A 46 -2.73 -0.84 -0.73
N LEU A 47 -2.75 0.47 -0.93
CA LEU A 47 -2.12 1.11 -2.09
C LEU A 47 -0.63 1.34 -1.76
N GLY A 48 0.23 0.52 -2.37
CA GLY A 48 1.69 0.57 -2.17
C GLY A 48 2.38 1.51 -3.16
N ASP A 49 3.68 1.72 -2.97
CA ASP A 49 4.52 2.30 -4.04
C ASP A 49 5.02 1.23 -5.02
N SER A 50 5.63 1.66 -6.12
CA SER A 50 6.32 0.81 -7.10
C SER A 50 7.40 -0.08 -6.48
N GLY A 51 7.96 0.32 -5.34
CA GLY A 51 8.93 -0.48 -4.58
C GLY A 51 8.33 -1.66 -3.81
N TYR A 52 7.01 -1.85 -3.84
CA TYR A 52 6.33 -2.97 -3.21
C TYR A 52 5.94 -4.02 -4.25
N GLY A 53 6.12 -5.30 -3.91
CA GLY A 53 5.61 -6.40 -4.72
C GLY A 53 4.08 -6.50 -4.65
N ALA A 54 3.43 -6.74 -5.79
CA ALA A 54 1.98 -6.95 -5.83
C ALA A 54 1.57 -8.20 -5.02
N SER A 55 0.43 -8.12 -4.34
CA SER A 55 -0.14 -9.21 -3.55
C SER A 55 -1.66 -9.09 -3.49
N ASN A 56 -2.36 -10.12 -3.01
CA ASN A 56 -3.84 -10.15 -2.92
C ASN A 56 -4.46 -9.01 -2.09
N TRP A 57 -3.64 -8.26 -1.35
CA TRP A 57 -4.06 -7.15 -0.51
C TRP A 57 -3.21 -5.90 -0.68
N LEU A 58 -2.16 -5.95 -1.51
CA LEU A 58 -1.28 -4.81 -1.78
C LEU A 58 -1.17 -4.58 -3.27
N ILE A 59 -1.63 -3.41 -3.70
CA ILE A 59 -1.68 -3.00 -5.10
C ILE A 59 -0.64 -1.89 -5.31
N PRO A 60 0.50 -2.17 -5.97
CA PRO A 60 1.42 -1.14 -6.42
C PRO A 60 0.81 -0.38 -7.61
N PRO A 61 1.30 0.83 -7.93
CA PRO A 61 0.88 1.56 -9.12
C PRO A 61 1.20 0.75 -10.39
N ILE A 62 0.39 0.91 -11.43
CA ILE A 62 0.63 0.28 -12.73
C ILE A 62 1.76 1.05 -13.41
N LEU A 63 2.93 0.42 -13.56
CA LEU A 63 4.13 1.06 -14.11
C LEU A 63 4.25 0.91 -15.62
N GLU A 64 3.76 -0.18 -16.17
CA GLU A 64 3.82 -0.44 -17.60
C GLU A 64 2.71 0.33 -18.33
N ASN A 65 3.15 1.12 -19.30
CA ASN A 65 2.40 1.90 -20.27
C ASN A 65 0.86 1.70 -20.22
N PRO A 66 0.12 2.51 -19.42
CA PRO A 66 -1.29 2.30 -19.22
C PRO A 66 -2.02 2.53 -20.54
N ASN A 67 -2.43 1.43 -21.17
CA ASN A 67 -3.04 1.43 -22.50
C ASN A 67 -4.54 1.72 -22.41
N SER A 68 -5.14 1.50 -21.23
CA SER A 68 -6.56 1.79 -20.97
C SER A 68 -6.77 3.07 -20.17
N GLU A 69 -7.89 3.75 -20.43
CA GLU A 69 -8.27 4.97 -19.74
C GLU A 69 -8.53 4.73 -18.23
N ASP A 70 -8.96 3.52 -17.88
CA ASP A 70 -9.17 3.08 -16.50
C ASP A 70 -7.86 2.96 -15.72
N GLU A 71 -6.79 2.46 -16.33
CA GLU A 71 -5.45 2.37 -15.71
C GLU A 71 -4.87 3.77 -15.47
N ARG A 72 -5.07 4.69 -16.42
CA ARG A 72 -4.68 6.10 -16.27
C ARG A 72 -5.46 6.76 -15.14
N ARG A 73 -6.75 6.46 -15.01
CA ARG A 73 -7.60 6.96 -13.91
C ARG A 73 -7.20 6.38 -12.55
N PHE A 74 -6.85 5.10 -12.51
CA PHE A 74 -6.31 4.43 -11.34
C PHE A 74 -5.01 5.10 -10.90
N ASN A 75 -4.02 5.22 -11.79
CA ASN A 75 -2.73 5.86 -11.49
C ASN A 75 -2.87 7.33 -11.07
N ARG A 76 -3.77 8.11 -11.67
CA ARG A 76 -4.08 9.48 -11.23
C ARG A 76 -4.63 9.51 -9.81
N SER A 77 -5.57 8.62 -9.50
CA SER A 77 -6.17 8.54 -8.17
C SER A 77 -5.14 8.09 -7.14
N HIS A 78 -4.30 7.11 -7.49
CA HIS A 78 -3.20 6.59 -6.67
C HIS A 78 -2.18 7.67 -6.33
N LYS A 79 -1.77 8.49 -7.30
CA LYS A 79 -0.89 9.65 -7.07
C LYS A 79 -1.55 10.68 -6.15
N ARG A 80 -2.85 10.92 -6.29
CA ARG A 80 -3.56 11.91 -5.46
C ARG A 80 -3.62 11.48 -3.99
N THR A 81 -3.75 10.19 -3.72
CA THR A 81 -3.73 9.64 -2.35
C THR A 81 -2.37 9.77 -1.66
N LYS A 82 -1.29 10.05 -2.40
CA LYS A 82 0.05 10.30 -1.84
C LYS A 82 0.39 11.78 -1.59
N ASN A 83 -0.36 12.71 -2.19
CA ASN A 83 -0.09 14.15 -2.14
C ASN A 83 -0.97 14.90 -1.12
N TYR A 84 -1.60 14.19 -0.18
CA TYR A 84 -2.50 14.79 0.81
C TYR A 84 -2.15 14.34 2.23
#